data_AF-A0A350C076-F1
#
_entry.id   AF-A0A350C076-F1
#
_cell.length_a   1.000
_cell.length_b   1.000
_cell.length_c   1.000
_cell.angle_alpha   90.00
_cell.angle_beta   90.00
_cell.angle_gamma   90.00
#
_symmetry.space_group_name_H-M   'P 1'
#
loop_
_entity.id
_entity.type
_entity.pdbx_description
1 polymer ?
#
loop_
_entity_poly.entity_id
_entity_poly.type
_entity_poly.pdbx_seq_one_letter_code
_entity_poly.pdbx_strand_id
1 'polypeptide(L)'
;FGNEEIFGWLREDFDDSEWAYAFPYPNAKMSRAVSPANLNLRTIPFMYRKKRHFSSLIEGSSEGIEGRWEMLLAGRESIVIPAQSEVRIVLNAGEEMTGYLRLTFGEGRGALVSLLESEAYVQKEKSPTAGTPIKKNRMDTVTGHLEGYRDIYHVGGLGSSEKPEIFEPFWFRTFRFIELTVRTEEEPLEIFSLDYEETGYPLKVMTHVETSDPS
;
A
#
# COMPACT_ATOMS: atom_id res chain seq x y z
N PHE A 1 9.30 -9.99 3.61
CA PHE A 1 9.58 -10.43 4.99
C PHE A 1 10.32 -9.30 5.67
N GLY A 2 10.02 -9.01 6.93
CA GLY A 2 10.88 -8.21 7.79
C GLY A 2 12.27 -8.81 7.85
N ASN A 3 13.29 -7.95 7.82
CA ASN A 3 14.68 -8.37 7.80
C ASN A 3 15.45 -7.55 8.84
N GLU A 4 15.97 -8.25 9.85
CA GLU A 4 16.76 -7.70 10.94
C GLU A 4 18.02 -7.01 10.45
N GLU A 5 18.68 -7.54 9.42
CA GLU A 5 19.95 -7.02 8.88
C GLU A 5 19.83 -5.63 8.24
N ILE A 6 18.61 -5.23 7.87
CA ILE A 6 18.35 -3.93 7.23
C ILE A 6 17.29 -3.13 7.98
N PHE A 7 16.84 -3.58 9.14
CA PHE A 7 15.83 -2.84 9.89
C PHE A 7 16.42 -1.50 10.37
N GLY A 8 15.81 -0.40 9.93
CA GLY A 8 16.30 0.94 10.25
C GLY A 8 17.50 1.41 9.42
N TRP A 9 17.87 0.73 8.32
CA TRP A 9 19.05 1.08 7.49
C TRP A 9 19.07 2.50 6.93
N LEU A 10 17.91 3.16 6.80
CA LEU A 10 17.79 4.56 6.36
C LEU A 10 18.03 5.58 7.48
N ARG A 11 18.25 5.13 8.72
CA ARG A 11 18.42 5.99 9.88
C ARG A 11 19.89 6.34 10.08
N GLU A 12 20.13 7.52 10.64
CA GLU A 12 21.49 8.00 10.95
C GLU A 12 22.22 7.14 12.00
N ASP A 13 21.47 6.44 12.86
CA ASP A 13 22.00 5.61 13.94
C ASP A 13 22.23 4.14 13.57
N PHE A 14 22.11 3.78 12.28
CA PHE A 14 22.30 2.41 11.82
C PHE A 14 23.79 2.04 11.69
N ASP A 15 24.17 0.86 12.18
CA ASP A 15 25.52 0.32 12.03
C ASP A 15 25.63 -0.46 10.71
N ASP A 16 26.28 0.14 9.72
CA ASP A 16 26.54 -0.43 8.40
C ASP A 16 27.95 -1.04 8.26
N SER A 17 28.67 -1.27 9.37
CA SER A 17 30.06 -1.75 9.35
C SER A 17 30.26 -3.11 8.68
N GLU A 18 29.23 -3.96 8.67
CA GLU A 18 29.24 -5.28 8.01
C GLU A 18 28.81 -5.20 6.53
N TRP A 19 28.42 -4.03 6.01
CA TRP A 19 28.01 -3.90 4.62
C TRP A 19 29.19 -4.02 3.67
N ALA A 20 28.98 -4.76 2.58
CA ALA A 20 29.95 -4.81 1.50
C ALA A 20 30.10 -3.43 0.85
N TYR A 21 31.34 -3.01 0.63
CA TYR A 21 31.63 -1.78 -0.11
C TYR A 21 31.06 -1.84 -1.53
N ALA A 22 30.41 -0.74 -1.94
CA ALA A 22 30.03 -0.55 -3.32
C ALA A 22 31.29 -0.46 -4.21
N PHE A 23 31.25 -1.12 -5.37
CA PHE A 23 32.31 -1.04 -6.37
C PHE A 23 31.79 -0.40 -7.67
N PRO A 24 32.63 0.35 -8.40
CA PRO A 24 32.22 0.95 -9.66
C PRO A 24 31.95 -0.14 -10.70
N TYR A 25 30.91 0.06 -11.51
CA TYR A 25 30.70 -0.78 -12.68
C TYR A 25 31.93 -0.73 -13.59
N PRO A 26 32.47 -1.87 -14.06
CA PRO A 26 33.60 -1.87 -14.98
C PRO A 26 33.25 -1.15 -16.28
N ASN A 27 34.19 -0.34 -16.81
CA ASN A 27 34.01 0.38 -18.07
C ASN A 27 33.58 -0.52 -19.25
N ALA A 28 34.03 -1.80 -19.26
CA ALA A 28 33.65 -2.77 -20.29
C ALA A 28 32.19 -3.25 -20.17
N LYS A 29 31.57 -3.13 -19.00
CA LYS A 29 30.18 -3.54 -18.73
C LYS A 29 29.17 -2.41 -18.86
N MET A 30 29.63 -1.17 -19.02
CA MET A 30 28.77 0.01 -19.12
C MET A 30 29.19 0.84 -20.33
N SER A 31 28.35 0.83 -21.37
CA SER A 31 28.57 1.68 -22.55
C SER A 31 28.59 3.13 -22.11
N ARG A 32 29.64 3.87 -22.48
CA ARG A 32 29.74 5.31 -22.18
C ARG A 32 28.59 6.10 -22.79
N ALA A 33 28.07 5.66 -23.93
CA ALA A 33 26.88 6.23 -24.54
C ALA A 33 25.62 6.00 -23.71
N VAL A 34 25.56 5.00 -22.83
CA VAL A 34 24.42 4.78 -21.93
C VAL A 34 24.61 5.51 -20.60
N SER A 35 25.81 5.43 -20.01
CA SER A 35 26.18 6.15 -18.78
C SER A 35 27.68 6.42 -18.76
N PRO A 36 28.15 7.65 -18.42
CA PRO A 36 27.35 8.81 -18.04
C PRO A 36 26.96 9.73 -19.22
N ALA A 37 27.32 9.44 -20.47
CA ALA A 37 27.29 10.46 -21.53
C ALA A 37 25.89 10.86 -22.02
N ASN A 38 24.86 10.02 -21.87
CA ASN A 38 23.48 10.35 -22.23
C ASN A 38 22.61 10.78 -21.04
N LEU A 39 23.23 11.15 -19.91
CA LEU A 39 22.53 11.73 -18.77
C LEU A 39 22.15 13.18 -19.11
N ASN A 40 20.92 13.38 -19.54
CA ASN A 40 20.36 14.70 -19.81
C ASN A 40 19.46 15.13 -18.67
N LEU A 41 19.39 16.44 -18.41
CA LEU A 41 18.42 16.98 -17.46
C LEU A 41 17.00 16.64 -17.92
N ARG A 42 16.17 16.23 -16.97
CA ARG A 42 14.77 15.92 -17.21
C ARG A 42 14.06 17.18 -17.72
N THR A 43 13.34 17.07 -18.85
CA THR A 43 12.61 18.19 -19.47
C THR A 43 11.20 18.40 -18.92
N ILE A 44 10.73 17.45 -18.11
CA ILE A 44 9.40 17.46 -17.48
C ILE A 44 9.57 17.35 -15.95
N PRO A 45 8.61 17.85 -15.14
CA PRO A 45 8.70 17.70 -13.71
C PRO A 45 8.68 16.22 -13.27
N PHE A 46 9.07 15.97 -12.02
CA PHE A 46 8.85 14.67 -11.39
C PHE A 46 7.35 14.41 -11.22
N MET A 47 6.98 13.13 -11.22
CA MET A 47 5.64 12.74 -10.80
C MET A 47 5.37 13.29 -9.40
N TYR A 48 4.19 13.84 -9.19
CA TYR A 48 3.86 14.36 -7.87
C TYR A 48 3.71 13.20 -6.89
N ARG A 49 3.92 13.49 -5.61
CA ARG A 49 3.73 12.56 -4.50
C ARG A 49 2.94 13.31 -3.43
N LYS A 50 1.75 12.81 -3.08
CA LYS A 50 0.85 13.44 -2.09
C LYS A 50 0.36 12.40 -1.11
N LYS A 51 0.59 12.62 0.18
CA LYS A 51 0.05 11.76 1.23
C LYS A 51 -1.48 11.83 1.24
N ARG A 52 -2.12 10.68 1.35
CA ARG A 52 -3.57 10.50 1.38
C ARG A 52 -3.95 9.44 2.41
N HIS A 53 -5.21 9.48 2.82
CA HIS A 53 -5.81 8.52 3.74
C HIS A 53 -7.03 7.89 3.07
N PHE A 54 -7.38 6.68 3.50
CA PHE A 54 -8.63 6.06 3.09
C PHE A 54 -9.82 6.80 3.69
N SER A 55 -10.89 6.92 2.90
CA SER A 55 -12.08 7.70 3.26
C SER A 55 -12.96 7.00 4.28
N SER A 56 -13.09 5.67 4.19
CA SER A 56 -13.98 4.91 5.07
C SER A 56 -13.65 3.42 5.11
N LEU A 57 -14.11 2.75 6.15
CA LEU A 57 -14.30 1.30 6.19
C LEU A 57 -15.60 0.94 5.45
N ILE A 58 -15.61 -0.13 4.65
CA ILE A 58 -16.82 -0.62 3.95
C ILE A 58 -17.25 -1.97 4.48
N GLU A 59 -16.29 -2.88 4.69
CA GLU A 59 -16.54 -4.22 5.18
C GLU A 59 -15.55 -4.59 6.27
N GLY A 60 -15.99 -5.51 7.13
CA GLY A 60 -15.21 -6.00 8.26
C GLY A 60 -15.64 -5.36 9.57
N SER A 61 -15.83 -6.22 10.55
CA SER A 61 -15.91 -5.89 11.97
C SER A 61 -15.25 -7.04 12.71
N SER A 62 -14.36 -6.75 13.63
CA SER A 62 -13.85 -7.75 14.57
C SER A 62 -14.41 -7.38 15.94
N GLU A 63 -14.93 -8.40 16.63
CA GLU A 63 -15.47 -8.22 17.98
C GLU A 63 -14.44 -7.52 18.86
N GLY A 64 -14.84 -6.40 19.46
CA GLY A 64 -14.01 -5.63 20.38
C GLY A 64 -13.08 -4.60 19.74
N ILE A 65 -13.09 -4.41 18.42
CA ILE A 65 -12.38 -3.29 17.76
C ILE A 65 -13.28 -2.36 16.94
N GLU A 66 -14.58 -2.34 17.26
CA GLU A 66 -15.57 -1.47 16.60
C GLU A 66 -15.18 0.01 16.74
N GLY A 67 -15.25 0.77 15.64
CA GLY A 67 -14.92 2.19 15.62
C GLY A 67 -13.41 2.51 15.69
N ARG A 68 -12.54 1.52 16.00
CA ARG A 68 -11.09 1.75 16.10
C ARG A 68 -10.45 1.94 14.73
N TRP A 69 -10.97 1.28 13.69
CA TRP A 69 -10.51 1.47 12.31
C TRP A 69 -10.68 2.91 11.84
N GLU A 70 -11.80 3.54 12.14
CA GLU A 70 -12.05 4.95 11.81
C GLU A 70 -11.06 5.87 12.54
N MET A 71 -10.68 5.55 13.80
CA MET A 71 -9.67 6.31 14.54
C MET A 71 -8.26 6.11 13.98
N LEU A 72 -7.91 4.90 13.53
CA LEU A 72 -6.66 4.62 12.81
C LEU A 72 -6.58 5.40 11.50
N LEU A 73 -7.64 5.38 10.70
CA LEU A 73 -7.70 6.10 9.43
C LEU A 73 -7.65 7.62 9.62
N ALA A 74 -8.17 8.13 10.74
CA ALA A 74 -8.05 9.52 11.14
C ALA A 74 -6.67 9.88 11.74
N GLY A 75 -5.75 8.91 11.87
CA GLY A 75 -4.42 9.09 12.43
C GLY A 75 -4.41 9.41 13.92
N ARG A 76 -5.41 8.93 14.68
CA ARG A 76 -5.60 9.26 16.09
C ARG A 76 -5.17 8.15 17.04
N GLU A 77 -5.40 6.89 16.67
CA GLU A 77 -5.12 5.73 17.52
C GLU A 77 -4.55 4.58 16.69
N SER A 78 -3.68 3.79 17.28
CA SER A 78 -3.24 2.49 16.74
C SER A 78 -4.27 1.40 17.03
N ILE A 79 -4.15 0.27 16.33
CA ILE A 79 -4.98 -0.91 16.55
C ILE A 79 -4.10 -2.11 16.86
N VAL A 80 -4.42 -2.79 17.96
CA VAL A 80 -3.78 -4.07 18.30
C VAL A 80 -4.65 -5.21 17.78
N ILE A 81 -4.07 -6.03 16.91
CA ILE A 81 -4.62 -7.32 16.50
C ILE A 81 -4.08 -8.38 17.46
N PRO A 82 -4.94 -9.08 18.23
CA PRO A 82 -4.50 -10.06 19.22
C PRO A 82 -3.65 -11.18 18.61
N ALA A 83 -2.81 -11.82 19.41
CA ALA A 83 -2.13 -13.06 19.02
C ALA A 83 -3.14 -14.15 18.61
N GLN A 84 -2.72 -15.05 17.71
CA GLN A 84 -3.48 -16.20 17.22
C GLN A 84 -4.86 -15.81 16.67
N SER A 85 -4.94 -14.68 15.97
CA SER A 85 -6.19 -14.17 15.41
C SER A 85 -6.03 -13.77 13.94
N GLU A 86 -7.16 -13.66 13.25
CA GLU A 86 -7.23 -13.15 11.89
C GLU A 86 -8.26 -12.03 11.82
N VAL A 87 -7.89 -10.93 11.18
CA VAL A 87 -8.82 -9.86 10.83
C VAL A 87 -8.78 -9.61 9.32
N ARG A 88 -9.96 -9.37 8.75
CA ARG A 88 -10.14 -8.95 7.37
C ARG A 88 -11.04 -7.73 7.33
N ILE A 89 -10.59 -6.69 6.67
CA ILE A 89 -11.36 -5.47 6.45
C ILE A 89 -11.22 -5.00 5.00
N VAL A 90 -12.18 -4.20 4.55
CA VAL A 90 -12.12 -3.53 3.25
C VAL A 90 -12.25 -2.01 3.43
N LEU A 91 -11.25 -1.30 2.92
CA LEU A 91 -11.17 0.16 2.94
C LEU A 91 -11.60 0.77 1.60
N ASN A 92 -12.25 1.93 1.66
CA ASN A 92 -12.59 2.77 0.51
C ASN A 92 -11.61 3.94 0.40
N ALA A 93 -10.98 4.14 -0.76
CA ALA A 93 -10.27 5.37 -1.06
C ALA A 93 -11.21 6.53 -1.44
N GLY A 94 -12.51 6.27 -1.60
CA GLY A 94 -13.55 7.24 -1.99
C GLY A 94 -13.79 7.21 -3.49
N GLU A 95 -12.71 7.33 -4.26
CA GLU A 95 -12.67 7.22 -5.72
C GLU A 95 -11.49 6.34 -6.18
N GLU A 96 -11.33 6.15 -7.49
CA GLU A 96 -10.20 5.40 -8.02
C GLU A 96 -8.92 6.24 -7.91
N MET A 97 -7.93 5.69 -7.22
CA MET A 97 -6.66 6.31 -6.91
C MET A 97 -5.52 5.58 -7.58
N THR A 98 -4.41 6.28 -7.77
CA THR A 98 -3.12 5.71 -8.17
C THR A 98 -2.08 6.11 -7.12
N GLY A 99 -1.44 5.15 -6.45
CA GLY A 99 -0.52 5.47 -5.37
C GLY A 99 0.29 4.31 -4.81
N TYR A 100 1.27 4.65 -3.98
CA TYR A 100 2.09 3.71 -3.22
C TYR A 100 1.42 3.45 -1.88
N LEU A 101 1.06 2.19 -1.61
CA LEU A 101 0.49 1.81 -0.31
C LEU A 101 1.57 1.84 0.76
N ARG A 102 1.18 2.21 1.97
CA ARG A 102 2.06 2.28 3.12
C ARG A 102 1.34 1.77 4.35
N LEU A 103 1.88 0.71 4.94
CA LEU A 103 1.43 0.17 6.22
C LEU A 103 2.57 0.25 7.23
N THR A 104 2.27 0.69 8.45
CA THR A 104 3.24 0.71 9.55
C THR A 104 2.73 -0.04 10.75
N PHE A 105 3.61 -0.82 11.37
CA PHE A 105 3.27 -1.69 12.49
C PHE A 105 4.46 -1.94 13.42
N GLY A 106 4.16 -2.46 14.60
CA GLY A 106 5.12 -2.94 15.59
C GLY A 106 4.70 -4.29 16.16
N GLU A 107 5.65 -4.97 16.80
CA GLU A 107 5.47 -6.34 17.31
C GLU A 107 5.04 -7.33 16.21
N GLY A 108 4.42 -8.45 16.59
CA GLY A 108 3.74 -9.36 15.67
C GLY A 108 4.69 -10.21 14.83
N ARG A 109 5.81 -10.67 15.41
CA ARG A 109 6.77 -11.53 14.71
C ARG A 109 6.08 -12.71 14.03
N GLY A 110 6.35 -12.88 12.74
CA GLY A 110 5.79 -13.96 11.92
C GLY A 110 4.38 -13.71 11.40
N ALA A 111 3.70 -12.63 11.83
CA ALA A 111 2.38 -12.29 11.32
C ALA A 111 2.40 -12.10 9.79
N LEU A 112 1.32 -12.50 9.13
CA LEU A 112 1.10 -12.28 7.71
C LEU A 112 0.19 -11.07 7.52
N VAL A 113 0.68 -10.11 6.75
CA VAL A 113 -0.10 -8.98 6.24
C VAL A 113 -0.30 -9.18 4.75
N SER A 114 -1.54 -9.05 4.28
CA SER A 114 -1.87 -9.05 2.87
C SER A 114 -2.73 -7.84 2.52
N LEU A 115 -2.37 -7.17 1.43
CA LEU A 115 -3.15 -6.10 0.81
C LEU A 115 -3.63 -6.63 -0.54
N LEU A 116 -4.94 -6.62 -0.78
CA LEU A 116 -5.52 -6.86 -2.10
C LEU A 116 -6.01 -5.53 -2.65
N GLU A 117 -5.43 -5.11 -3.78
CA GLU A 117 -5.74 -3.84 -4.44
C GLU A 117 -6.75 -4.03 -5.56
N SER A 118 -7.93 -3.41 -5.45
CA SER A 118 -9.00 -3.59 -6.43
C SER A 118 -9.66 -2.26 -6.82
N GLU A 119 -9.97 -2.11 -8.12
CA GLU A 119 -10.70 -0.95 -8.65
C GLU A 119 -12.20 -1.01 -8.37
N ALA A 120 -12.76 -2.23 -8.24
CA ALA A 120 -14.20 -2.45 -8.21
C ALA A 120 -14.57 -3.84 -7.68
N TYR A 121 -15.77 -3.94 -7.12
CA TYR A 121 -16.43 -5.23 -6.96
C TYR A 121 -16.78 -5.82 -8.33
N VAL A 122 -16.46 -7.09 -8.51
CA VAL A 122 -16.81 -7.89 -9.68
C VAL A 122 -17.85 -8.94 -9.30
N GLN A 123 -18.51 -9.50 -10.31
CA GLN A 123 -19.50 -10.55 -10.12
C GLN A 123 -18.84 -11.93 -10.24
N LYS A 124 -19.48 -12.95 -9.66
CA LYS A 124 -19.01 -14.34 -9.74
C LYS A 124 -18.99 -14.86 -11.17
N GLU A 125 -19.94 -14.43 -11.99
CA GLU A 125 -19.96 -14.77 -13.41
C GLU A 125 -18.85 -14.04 -14.16
N LYS A 126 -18.21 -14.76 -15.07
CA LYS A 126 -17.25 -14.18 -16.01
C LYS A 126 -17.92 -13.93 -17.35
N SER A 127 -17.37 -12.98 -18.09
CA SER A 127 -17.80 -12.71 -19.46
C SER A 127 -17.71 -14.00 -20.28
N PRO A 128 -18.83 -14.48 -20.87
CA PRO A 128 -18.81 -15.73 -21.62
C PRO A 128 -17.98 -15.66 -22.90
N THR A 129 -17.70 -14.45 -23.40
CA THR A 129 -16.92 -14.22 -24.63
C THR A 129 -15.45 -13.91 -24.36
N ALA A 130 -15.15 -13.20 -23.27
CA ALA A 130 -13.79 -12.72 -22.98
C ALA A 130 -13.12 -13.42 -21.79
N GLY A 131 -13.86 -14.19 -20.98
CA GLY A 131 -13.36 -14.78 -19.74
C GLY A 131 -12.97 -13.75 -18.67
N THR A 132 -13.28 -12.47 -18.89
CA THR A 132 -12.94 -11.36 -18.00
C THR A 132 -13.98 -11.19 -16.89
N PRO A 133 -13.61 -10.57 -15.76
CA PRO A 133 -14.57 -10.26 -14.69
C PRO A 133 -15.70 -9.36 -15.18
N ILE A 134 -16.93 -9.65 -14.78
CA ILE A 134 -18.08 -8.79 -15.06
C ILE A 134 -18.20 -7.75 -13.94
N LYS A 135 -18.12 -6.47 -14.29
CA LYS A 135 -18.37 -5.34 -13.37
C LYS A 135 -19.80 -4.81 -13.61
N LYS A 136 -20.71 -4.99 -12.65
CA LYS A 136 -22.05 -4.34 -12.65
C LYS A 136 -22.01 -3.07 -11.81
N ASN A 137 -22.74 -3.02 -10.69
CA ASN A 137 -22.50 -2.02 -9.66
C ASN A 137 -21.11 -2.26 -9.07
N ARG A 138 -20.19 -1.31 -9.30
CA ARG A 138 -18.79 -1.40 -8.89
C ARG A 138 -18.58 -1.29 -7.38
N MET A 139 -19.64 -1.05 -6.62
CA MET A 139 -19.66 -1.00 -5.15
C MET A 139 -20.61 -2.05 -4.55
N ASP A 140 -20.91 -3.12 -5.28
CA ASP A 140 -21.79 -4.19 -4.81
C ASP A 140 -21.08 -5.09 -3.78
N THR A 141 -21.08 -4.66 -2.52
CA THR A 141 -20.52 -5.37 -1.37
C THR A 141 -21.36 -6.58 -0.93
N VAL A 142 -22.59 -6.70 -1.43
CA VAL A 142 -23.53 -7.74 -0.98
C VAL A 142 -23.37 -9.01 -1.82
N THR A 143 -23.25 -8.87 -3.14
CA THR A 143 -23.17 -10.02 -4.05
C THR A 143 -21.88 -10.08 -4.86
N GLY A 144 -21.14 -8.98 -4.93
CA GLY A 144 -19.84 -8.92 -5.58
C GLY A 144 -18.71 -9.40 -4.68
N HIS A 145 -17.52 -9.49 -5.26
CA HIS A 145 -16.27 -9.75 -4.56
C HIS A 145 -15.14 -8.92 -5.16
N LEU A 146 -14.06 -8.73 -4.40
CA LEU A 146 -12.88 -8.03 -4.88
C LEU A 146 -11.94 -8.98 -5.64
N GLU A 147 -11.45 -8.53 -6.79
CA GLU A 147 -10.35 -9.15 -7.52
C GLU A 147 -9.31 -8.09 -7.86
N GLY A 148 -8.03 -8.47 -7.84
CA GLY A 148 -6.95 -7.54 -8.09
C GLY A 148 -5.57 -8.10 -7.76
N TYR A 149 -4.59 -7.21 -7.69
CA TYR A 149 -3.23 -7.56 -7.29
C TYR A 149 -3.15 -7.72 -5.78
N ARG A 150 -2.25 -8.61 -5.34
CA ARG A 150 -2.08 -8.92 -3.92
C ARG A 150 -0.63 -8.79 -3.54
N ASP A 151 -0.35 -7.86 -2.66
CA ASP A 151 0.92 -7.72 -1.99
C ASP A 151 0.89 -8.49 -0.64
N ILE A 152 1.96 -9.20 -0.33
CA ILE A 152 2.08 -10.03 0.89
C ILE A 152 3.37 -9.67 1.62
N TYR A 153 3.25 -9.44 2.91
CA TYR A 153 4.35 -9.15 3.80
C TYR A 153 4.29 -10.06 5.03
N HIS A 154 5.44 -10.56 5.45
CA HIS A 154 5.60 -11.30 6.68
C HIS A 154 6.36 -10.41 7.65
N VAL A 155 5.75 -10.13 8.79
CA VAL A 155 6.24 -9.17 9.79
C VAL A 155 7.45 -9.76 10.51
N GLY A 156 8.51 -8.96 10.64
CA GLY A 156 9.73 -9.34 11.36
C GLY A 156 9.58 -9.26 12.88
N GLY A 157 8.63 -8.47 13.38
CA GLY A 157 8.46 -8.21 14.81
C GLY A 157 9.55 -7.30 15.35
N LEU A 158 9.98 -6.33 14.53
CA LEU A 158 11.11 -5.44 14.82
C LEU A 158 10.66 -4.02 15.15
N GLY A 159 9.43 -3.69 14.74
CA GLY A 159 8.86 -2.37 14.92
C GLY A 159 8.42 -2.08 16.36
N SER A 160 8.58 -0.82 16.76
CA SER A 160 7.94 -0.22 17.94
C SER A 160 7.19 1.07 17.54
N SER A 161 6.51 1.72 18.48
CA SER A 161 5.86 3.01 18.23
C SER A 161 6.85 4.13 17.87
N GLU A 162 8.08 4.08 18.39
CA GLU A 162 9.16 5.02 18.09
C GLU A 162 9.91 4.68 16.79
N LYS A 163 10.04 3.38 16.50
CA LYS A 163 10.73 2.86 15.30
C LYS A 163 9.84 1.82 14.63
N PRO A 164 8.82 2.22 13.85
CA PRO A 164 7.90 1.26 13.26
C PRO A 164 8.56 0.45 12.15
N GLU A 165 8.10 -0.79 11.98
CA GLU A 165 8.32 -1.58 10.78
C GLU A 165 7.39 -1.06 9.68
N ILE A 166 7.96 -0.81 8.50
CA ILE A 166 7.28 -0.14 7.39
C ILE A 166 7.22 -1.11 6.22
N PHE A 167 6.00 -1.35 5.74
CA PHE A 167 5.75 -2.04 4.49
C PHE A 167 5.27 -1.06 3.42
N GLU A 168 6.10 -0.86 2.41
CA GLU A 168 5.82 -0.06 1.21
C GLU A 168 6.19 -0.88 -0.03
N PRO A 169 5.20 -1.33 -0.83
CA PRO A 169 5.48 -2.02 -2.09
C PRO A 169 6.29 -1.14 -3.04
N PHE A 170 7.22 -1.76 -3.79
CA PHE A 170 8.08 -1.04 -4.74
C PHE A 170 7.31 -0.28 -5.82
N TRP A 171 6.16 -0.81 -6.24
CA TRP A 171 5.40 -0.29 -7.36
C TRP A 171 4.06 0.28 -6.89
N PHE A 172 3.65 1.41 -7.46
CA PHE A 172 2.33 1.95 -7.20
C PHE A 172 1.23 1.01 -7.76
N ARG A 173 0.01 1.19 -7.29
CA ARG A 173 -1.18 0.47 -7.75
C ARG A 173 -2.27 1.44 -8.14
N THR A 174 -3.17 0.99 -9.01
CA THR A 174 -4.46 1.64 -9.24
C THR A 174 -5.51 0.90 -8.42
N PHE A 175 -6.24 1.60 -7.57
CA PHE A 175 -7.20 0.99 -6.64
C PHE A 175 -8.27 1.97 -6.20
N ARG A 176 -9.44 1.45 -5.85
CA ARG A 176 -10.44 2.15 -5.05
C ARG A 176 -10.64 1.47 -3.71
N PHE A 177 -10.55 0.15 -3.71
CA PHE A 177 -10.74 -0.70 -2.54
C PHE A 177 -9.45 -1.41 -2.18
N ILE A 178 -9.14 -1.44 -0.89
CA ILE A 178 -8.04 -2.23 -0.33
C ILE A 178 -8.63 -3.21 0.68
N GLU A 179 -8.53 -4.52 0.39
CA GLU A 179 -8.76 -5.53 1.43
C GLU A 179 -7.45 -5.75 2.19
N LEU A 180 -7.45 -5.40 3.47
CA LEU A 180 -6.39 -5.75 4.41
C LEU A 180 -6.77 -7.06 5.10
N THR A 181 -5.89 -8.05 5.02
CA THR A 181 -5.93 -9.25 5.85
C THR A 181 -4.69 -9.29 6.74
N VAL A 182 -4.89 -9.44 8.05
CA VAL A 182 -3.80 -9.65 9.00
C VAL A 182 -4.07 -10.95 9.74
N ARG A 183 -3.08 -11.85 9.75
CA ARG A 183 -3.09 -13.07 10.54
C ARG A 183 -1.88 -13.08 11.46
N THR A 184 -2.12 -13.04 12.76
CA THR A 184 -1.07 -13.07 13.78
C THR A 184 -0.74 -14.51 14.18
N GLU A 185 0.49 -14.70 14.66
CA GLU A 185 0.94 -15.96 15.24
C GLU A 185 0.96 -15.83 16.77
N GLU A 186 2.06 -16.14 17.46
CA GLU A 186 2.13 -16.07 18.94
C GLU A 186 2.18 -14.64 19.51
N GLU A 187 2.55 -13.65 18.70
CA GLU A 187 2.65 -12.25 19.12
C GLU A 187 1.49 -11.41 18.56
N PRO A 188 0.91 -10.48 19.35
CA PRO A 188 -0.02 -9.50 18.81
C PRO A 188 0.70 -8.56 17.85
N LEU A 189 -0.03 -8.03 16.86
CA LEU A 189 0.48 -7.02 15.93
C LEU A 189 -0.18 -5.67 16.22
N GLU A 190 0.60 -4.62 16.43
CA GLU A 190 0.07 -3.26 16.53
C GLU A 190 0.22 -2.53 15.20
N ILE A 191 -0.89 -2.08 14.62
CA ILE A 191 -0.93 -1.29 13.39
C ILE A 191 -0.98 0.19 13.78
N PHE A 192 0.00 0.98 13.33
CA PHE A 192 0.09 2.41 13.61
C PHE A 192 -0.54 3.27 12.51
N SER A 193 -0.41 2.88 11.25
CA SER A 193 -1.04 3.59 10.13
C SER A 193 -1.23 2.68 8.91
N LEU A 194 -2.33 2.92 8.19
CA LEU A 194 -2.55 2.44 6.83
C LEU A 194 -2.95 3.62 5.96
N ASP A 195 -2.02 4.05 5.12
CA ASP A 195 -2.12 5.24 4.28
C ASP A 195 -1.53 4.96 2.90
N TYR A 196 -1.56 5.97 2.03
CA TYR A 196 -0.94 5.85 0.72
C TYR A 196 -0.43 7.18 0.21
N GLU A 197 0.51 7.12 -0.71
CA GLU A 197 1.02 8.29 -1.41
C GLU A 197 0.54 8.28 -2.85
N GLU A 198 -0.41 9.16 -3.14
CA GLU A 198 -0.94 9.38 -4.48
C GLU A 198 0.17 9.88 -5.42
N THR A 199 0.20 9.32 -6.62
CA THR A 199 1.14 9.71 -7.64
C THR A 199 0.50 9.79 -9.02
N GLY A 200 1.07 10.62 -9.88
CA GLY A 200 0.61 10.78 -11.25
C GLY A 200 1.48 11.77 -12.02
N TYR A 201 1.18 11.89 -13.32
CA TYR A 201 1.88 12.83 -14.16
C TYR A 201 1.58 14.28 -13.71
N PRO A 202 2.58 15.16 -13.60
CA PRO A 202 2.43 16.49 -13.00
C PRO A 202 1.83 17.50 -14.00
N LEU A 203 0.69 17.17 -14.61
CA LEU A 203 -0.02 18.10 -15.50
C LEU A 203 -0.67 19.21 -14.68
N LYS A 204 -0.45 20.45 -15.10
CA LYS A 204 -1.19 21.59 -14.57
C LYS A 204 -2.56 21.62 -15.24
N VAL A 205 -3.62 21.41 -14.45
CA VAL A 205 -5.00 21.58 -14.93
C VAL A 205 -5.23 23.06 -15.23
N MET A 206 -5.55 23.40 -16.48
CA MET A 206 -5.70 24.79 -16.94
C MET A 206 -7.14 25.17 -17.29
N THR A 207 -8.02 24.19 -17.43
CA THR A 207 -9.40 24.37 -17.89
C THR A 207 -10.33 23.59 -17.00
N HIS A 208 -11.48 24.17 -16.71
CA HIS A 208 -12.58 23.55 -16.01
C HIS A 208 -13.84 23.65 -16.88
N VAL A 209 -14.67 22.61 -16.85
CA VAL A 209 -15.95 22.57 -17.55
C VAL A 209 -17.01 22.21 -16.52
N GLU A 210 -18.08 22.98 -16.51
CA GLU A 210 -19.26 22.77 -15.67
C GLU A 210 -20.50 22.78 -16.57
N THR A 211 -21.43 21.87 -16.34
CA THR A 211 -22.67 21.73 -17.11
C THR A 211 -23.87 21.95 -16.22
N SER A 212 -24.99 22.40 -16.79
CA SER A 212 -26.24 22.54 -16.05
C SER A 212 -26.90 21.20 -15.68
N ASP A 213 -26.46 20.10 -16.29
CA ASP A 213 -26.90 18.75 -15.97
C ASP A 213 -26.03 18.18 -14.85
N PRO A 214 -26.60 17.81 -13.68
CA PRO A 214 -25.86 17.27 -12.55
C PRO A 214 -25.68 15.73 -12.59
N SER A 215 -26.14 15.05 -13.64
CA SER A 215 -26.14 13.58 -13.75
C SER A 215 -24.89 12.94 -14.34
#